data_AF-A0A1D8B1M3-F1
#
_entry.id   AF-A0A1D8B1M3-F1
#
_cell.length_a   1.000
_cell.length_b   1.000
_cell.length_c   1.000
_cell.angle_alpha   90.00
_cell.angle_beta   90.00
_cell.angle_gamma   90.00
#
_symmetry.space_group_name_H-M   'P 1'
#
loop_
_entity.id
_entity.type
_entity.pdbx_description
1 polymer ?
#
loop_
_entity_poly.entity_id
_entity_poly.type
_entity_poly.pdbx_seq_one_letter_code
_entity_poly.pdbx_strand_id
1 'polypeptide(L)'
;MRWRPGERVVLRYRLDDGLHDALGTVVEAAIDHVSIETRRGLVRVEATTMVTGKSVPSPRAPGPRAGARERGPGTGAQQRGPDTAPGTPP
;
A
#
# COMPACT_ATOMS: atom_id res chain seq x y z
N MET A 1 -5.01 1.34 -25.18
CA MET A 1 -4.46 0.79 -23.91
C MET A 1 -5.08 1.54 -22.73
N ARG A 2 -5.15 0.97 -21.52
CA ARG A 2 -5.89 1.55 -20.38
C ARG A 2 -5.01 2.09 -19.23
N TRP A 3 -3.69 1.96 -19.32
CA TRP A 3 -2.79 2.40 -18.24
C TRP A 3 -2.63 3.91 -18.23
N ARG A 4 -2.43 4.45 -17.03
CA ARG A 4 -2.19 5.89 -16.83
C ARG A 4 -0.78 6.14 -16.33
N PRO A 5 -0.17 7.29 -16.64
CA PRO A 5 1.05 7.73 -15.98
C PRO A 5 0.90 7.66 -14.45
N GLY A 6 1.93 7.15 -13.77
CA GLY A 6 1.93 6.88 -12.32
C GLY A 6 1.46 5.48 -11.92
N GLU A 7 0.88 4.69 -12.85
CA GLU A 7 0.46 3.32 -12.56
C GLU A 7 1.63 2.35 -12.57
N ARG A 8 1.65 1.40 -11.63
CA ARG A 8 2.67 0.35 -11.60
C ARG A 8 2.23 -0.81 -12.48
N VAL A 9 3.03 -1.15 -13.48
CA VAL A 9 2.70 -2.17 -14.47
C VAL A 9 3.89 -3.08 -14.73
N VAL A 10 3.60 -4.30 -15.17
CA VAL A 10 4.58 -5.21 -15.77
C VAL A 10 4.23 -5.41 -17.23
N LEU A 11 5.19 -5.12 -18.11
CA LEU A 11 5.10 -5.33 -19.54
C LEU A 11 6.08 -6.42 -19.95
N ARG A 12 5.60 -7.41 -20.69
CA ARG A 12 6.42 -8.42 -21.33
C ARG A 12 6.49 -8.14 -22.82
N TYR A 13 7.69 -8.11 -23.37
CA TYR A 13 7.97 -7.71 -24.75
C TYR A 13 9.05 -8.60 -25.37
N ARG A 14 9.06 -8.67 -26.70
CA ARG A 14 10.07 -9.43 -27.47
C ARG A 14 11.16 -8.51 -27.99
N LEU A 15 12.40 -8.90 -27.76
CA LEU A 15 13.60 -8.41 -28.43
C LEU A 15 14.21 -9.51 -29.28
N ASP A 16 15.24 -9.14 -30.04
CA ASP A 16 16.04 -10.06 -30.85
C ASP A 16 16.66 -11.19 -30.02
N ASP A 17 17.04 -10.89 -28.77
CA ASP A 17 17.64 -11.85 -27.84
C ASP A 17 16.62 -12.69 -27.05
N GLY A 18 15.32 -12.34 -27.08
CA GLY A 18 14.27 -13.13 -26.45
C GLY A 18 13.12 -12.35 -25.82
N LEU A 19 12.50 -12.94 -24.78
CA LEU A 19 11.40 -12.33 -24.03
C LEU A 19 11.94 -11.58 -22.82
N HIS A 20 11.53 -10.32 -22.69
CA HIS A 20 11.91 -9.44 -21.59
C HIS A 20 10.70 -8.99 -20.81
N ASP A 21 10.87 -8.85 -19.50
CA ASP A 21 9.91 -8.22 -18.61
C ASP A 21 10.45 -6.89 -18.09
N ALA A 22 9.59 -5.88 -18.14
CA ALA A 22 9.86 -4.56 -17.60
C ALA A 22 8.76 -4.21 -16.59
N LEU A 23 9.18 -4.17 -15.32
CA LEU A 23 8.35 -3.80 -14.18
C LEU A 23 8.74 -2.40 -13.73
N GLY A 24 7.76 -1.49 -13.74
CA GLY A 24 8.02 -0.09 -13.44
C GLY A 24 6.76 0.73 -13.27
N THR A 25 6.96 2.03 -13.20
CA THR A 25 5.88 3.03 -13.18
C THR A 25 5.71 3.58 -14.58
N VAL A 26 4.48 3.60 -15.10
CA VAL A 26 4.19 4.22 -16.41
C VAL A 26 4.50 5.70 -16.32
N VAL A 27 5.32 6.21 -17.24
CA VAL A 27 5.54 7.65 -17.40
C VAL A 27 4.78 8.19 -18.61
N GLU A 28 4.63 7.36 -19.65
CA GLU A 28 3.88 7.70 -20.85
C GLU A 28 3.19 6.46 -21.39
N ALA A 29 1.93 6.61 -21.81
CA ALA A 29 1.16 5.56 -22.47
C ALA A 29 0.56 6.11 -23.76
N ALA A 30 1.10 5.67 -24.89
CA ALA A 30 0.61 5.97 -26.22
C ALA A 30 -0.10 4.76 -26.84
N ILE A 31 -0.58 4.91 -28.07
CA ILE A 31 -1.24 3.83 -28.82
C ILE A 31 -0.20 2.86 -29.37
N ASP A 32 0.93 3.37 -29.82
CA ASP A 32 2.03 2.63 -30.43
C ASP A 32 3.10 2.18 -29.44
N HIS A 33 3.21 2.81 -28.27
CA HIS A 33 4.24 2.44 -27.28
C HIS A 33 3.83 2.79 -25.84
N VAL A 34 4.55 2.23 -24.87
CA VAL A 34 4.43 2.57 -23.46
C VAL A 34 5.83 2.75 -22.87
N SER A 35 6.05 3.87 -22.19
CA SER A 35 7.29 4.17 -21.49
C SER A 35 7.11 3.97 -19.99
N ILE A 36 8.00 3.20 -19.39
CA ILE A 36 7.99 2.83 -17.97
C ILE A 36 9.33 3.14 -17.32
N GLU A 37 9.30 3.86 -16.21
CA GLU A 37 10.45 4.08 -15.35
C GLU A 37 10.68 2.82 -14.50
N THR A 38 11.76 2.10 -14.80
CA THR A 38 12.20 0.92 -14.06
C THR A 38 13.35 1.30 -13.12
N ARG A 39 13.74 0.38 -12.23
CA ARG A 39 14.92 0.59 -11.37
C ARG A 39 16.25 0.75 -12.13
N ARG A 40 16.32 0.27 -13.38
CA ARG A 40 17.53 0.33 -14.21
C ARG A 40 17.54 1.56 -15.13
N GLY A 41 16.43 2.30 -15.20
CA GLY A 41 16.24 3.42 -16.11
C GLY A 41 14.90 3.36 -16.85
N LEU A 42 14.71 4.32 -17.75
CA LEU A 42 13.53 4.42 -18.59
C LEU A 42 13.55 3.33 -19.66
N VAL A 43 12.47 2.53 -19.72
CA VAL A 43 12.29 1.50 -20.74
C VAL A 43 11.07 1.86 -21.58
N ARG A 44 11.28 1.95 -22.90
CA ARG A 44 10.21 2.13 -23.89
C ARG A 44 9.88 0.79 -24.52
N VAL A 45 8.60 0.41 -24.46
CA VAL A 45 8.08 -0.84 -25.00
C VAL A 45 7.12 -0.52 -26.14
N GLU A 46 7.47 -0.96 -27.36
CA GLU A 46 6.60 -0.83 -28.52
C GLU A 46 5.41 -1.79 -28.44
N ALA A 47 4.21 -1.34 -28.82
CA ALA A 47 2.99 -2.14 -28.84
C ALA A 47 3.11 -3.35 -29.79
N THR A 48 3.95 -3.24 -30.82
CA THR A 48 4.22 -4.31 -31.79
C THR A 48 5.05 -5.45 -31.20
N THR A 49 5.91 -5.15 -30.23
CA THR A 49 6.74 -6.16 -29.53
C THR A 49 6.12 -6.62 -28.22
N MET A 50 5.13 -5.88 -27.71
CA MET A 50 4.42 -6.18 -26.47
C MET A 50 3.62 -7.48 -26.60
N VAL A 51 3.96 -8.46 -25.75
CA VAL A 51 3.30 -9.76 -25.69
C VAL A 51 2.19 -9.75 -24.64
N THR A 52 2.43 -9.14 -23.49
CA THR A 52 1.46 -9.07 -22.40
C THR A 52 1.73 -7.84 -21.56
N GLY A 53 0.69 -7.17 -21.08
CA GLY A 53 0.82 -6.16 -20.04
C GLY A 53 -0.20 -6.38 -18.93
N LYS A 54 0.25 -6.20 -17.68
CA LYS A 54 -0.62 -6.35 -16.50
C LYS A 54 -0.40 -5.18 -15.53
N SER A 55 -1.50 -4.64 -15.01
CA SER A 55 -1.48 -3.69 -13.89
C SER A 55 -1.11 -4.41 -12.61
N VAL A 56 -0.12 -3.88 -11.89
CA VAL A 56 0.38 -4.40 -10.63
C VAL A 56 -0.05 -3.43 -9.52
N PRO A 57 -1.03 -3.78 -8.69
CA PRO A 57 -1.35 -2.94 -7.54
C PRO A 57 -0.14 -2.88 -6.60
N SER A 58 0.21 -1.67 -6.14
CA SER A 58 1.24 -1.49 -5.11
C SER A 58 0.88 -2.34 -3.89
N PRO A 59 1.86 -3.01 -3.22
CA PRO A 59 1.57 -3.76 -2.01
C PRO A 59 0.90 -2.82 -1.01
N ARG A 60 -0.35 -3.12 -0.67
CA ARG A 60 -1.12 -2.38 0.34
C ARG A 60 -0.30 -2.43 1.62
N ALA A 61 0.06 -1.27 2.18
CA ALA A 61 0.78 -1.19 3.44
C ALA A 61 0.06 -2.08 4.48
N PRO A 62 0.78 -2.87 5.29
CA PRO A 62 0.15 -3.63 6.35
C PRO A 62 -0.63 -2.64 7.23
N GLY A 63 -1.94 -2.82 7.31
CA GLY A 63 -2.78 -1.99 8.17
C GLY A 63 -2.28 -2.04 9.61
N PRO A 64 -2.61 -1.03 10.43
CA PRO A 64 -2.22 -1.03 11.84
C PRO A 64 -2.67 -2.37 12.46
N ARG A 65 -1.71 -3.13 12.99
CA ARG A 65 -1.97 -4.41 13.66
C ARG A 65 -3.06 -4.17 14.71
N ALA A 66 -4.24 -4.71 14.46
CA ALA A 66 -5.29 -4.85 15.45
C ALA A 66 -4.75 -5.77 16.56
N GLY A 67 -4.14 -5.14 17.57
CA GLY A 67 -3.53 -5.80 18.70
C GLY A 67 -3.43 -4.89 19.92
N ALA A 68 -4.05 -3.71 19.89
CA ALA A 68 -4.50 -3.06 21.11
C ALA A 68 -5.60 -3.94 21.69
N ARG A 69 -5.19 -4.92 22.50
CA ARG A 69 -6.11 -5.65 23.36
C ARG A 69 -6.84 -4.60 24.17
N GLU A 70 -8.09 -4.44 23.80
CA GLU A 70 -9.17 -3.87 24.55
C GLU A 70 -9.08 -4.38 25.99
N ARG A 71 -8.34 -3.66 26.84
CA ARG A 71 -8.59 -3.72 28.29
C ARG A 71 -9.86 -2.94 28.49
N GLY A 72 -10.98 -3.64 28.36
CA GLY A 72 -12.29 -3.15 28.71
C GLY A 72 -12.31 -2.61 30.15
N PRO A 73 -13.25 -1.69 30.44
CA PRO A 73 -13.36 -1.03 31.73
C PRO A 73 -13.79 -2.05 32.78
N GLY A 74 -12.87 -2.40 33.68
CA GLY A 74 -13.21 -3.11 34.91
C GLY A 74 -13.97 -2.17 35.83
N THR A 75 -15.29 -2.29 35.81
CA THR A 75 -16.19 -1.78 36.85
C THR A 75 -15.68 -2.24 38.22
N GLY A 76 -15.16 -1.30 39.00
CA GLY A 76 -14.67 -1.51 40.35
C GLY A 76 -14.69 -0.20 41.14
N ALA A 77 -15.73 0.62 40.94
CA ALA A 77 -16.02 1.77 41.78
C ALA A 77 -16.53 1.26 43.14
N GLN A 78 -15.61 0.79 44.00
CA GLN A 78 -15.89 0.67 45.42
C GLN A 78 -15.68 2.06 46.02
N GLN A 79 -16.79 2.80 46.11
CA GLN A 79 -16.87 4.04 46.85
C GLN A 79 -16.48 3.77 48.31
N ARG A 80 -15.33 4.26 48.73
CA ARG A 80 -15.00 4.45 50.14
C ARG A 80 -14.33 5.79 50.31
N GLY A 81 -15.12 6.75 50.75
CA GLY A 81 -14.71 8.01 51.34
C GLY A 81 -15.95 8.71 51.92
N PRO A 82 -15.82 9.57 52.93
CA PRO A 82 -14.58 10.11 53.48
C PRO A 82 -14.40 9.87 54.99
N ASP A 83 -13.13 9.98 55.36
CA ASP A 83 -12.58 10.24 56.68
C ASP A 83 -13.21 11.48 57.33
N THR A 84 -13.51 11.45 58.65
CA THR A 84 -13.25 12.53 59.65
C THR A 84 -13.92 12.20 61.00
N ALA A 85 -13.06 11.83 61.97
CA ALA A 85 -12.95 12.25 63.38
C ALA A 85 -14.14 12.24 64.39
N PRO A 86 -13.85 12.05 65.70
CA PRO A 86 -14.82 11.94 66.79
C PRO A 86 -15.11 13.29 67.48
N GLY A 87 -16.25 13.39 68.16
CA GLY A 87 -16.47 14.43 69.18
C GLY A 87 -17.91 14.91 69.30
N THR A 88 -18.63 14.38 70.29
CA THR A 88 -19.90 14.94 70.78
C THR A 88 -19.69 15.43 72.23
N PRO A 89 -19.88 16.73 72.48
CA PRO A 89 -20.59 17.26 73.67
C PRO A 89 -21.76 18.16 73.19
N PRO A 90 -22.70 18.66 74.03
CA PRO A 90 -22.70 18.87 75.48
C PRO A 90 -23.61 17.94 76.31
#